data_AF-R6JMV7-F1
#
_entry.id   AF-R6JMV7-F1
#
_cell.length_a   1.000
_cell.length_b   1.000
_cell.length_c   1.000
_cell.angle_alpha   90.00
_cell.angle_beta   90.00
_cell.angle_gamma   90.00
#
_symmetry.space_group_name_H-M   'P 1'
#
loop_
_entity.id
_entity.type
_entity.pdbx_description
1 polymer ?
#
loop_
_entity_poly.entity_id
_entity_poly.type
_entity_poly.pdbx_seq_one_letter_code
_entity_poly.pdbx_strand_id
1 'polypeptide(L)'
;MGVCTAGILKGVEYVEKMCYDLSKRLAELGYSSIREVNRAAHPNFPSEEHISGLKFHFTAFKEDGTTKKCVGCKKCETVCCYDARKLTFPEMTVDMDKCRCCGLCLDVCPTGALTAELAPQTEKDLALAQKSKDFYELVK
;
A
#
# COMPACT_ATOMS: atom_id res chain seq x y z
N MET A 1 1.20 5.16 -12.70
CA MET A 1 0.68 6.51 -13.03
C MET A 1 0.90 6.75 -14.51
N GLY A 2 -0.16 6.86 -15.30
CA GLY A 2 0.00 7.09 -16.75
C GLY A 2 0.57 8.48 -17.03
N VAL A 3 1.52 8.57 -17.97
CA VAL A 3 2.12 9.85 -18.42
C VAL A 3 1.07 10.82 -18.96
N CYS A 4 0.02 10.31 -19.63
CA CYS A 4 -1.09 11.13 -20.14
C CYS A 4 -1.89 11.80 -19.01
N THR A 5 -2.26 11.04 -17.98
CA THR A 5 -3.00 11.57 -16.83
C THR A 5 -2.21 12.62 -16.08
N ALA A 6 -0.89 12.41 -15.93
CA ALA A 6 -0.01 13.39 -15.30
C ALA A 6 0.07 14.69 -16.13
N GLY A 7 0.20 14.59 -17.45
CA GLY A 7 0.21 15.76 -18.34
C GLY A 7 -1.11 16.55 -18.32
N ILE A 8 -2.26 15.86 -18.35
CA ILE A 8 -3.59 16.51 -18.31
C ILE A 8 -3.79 17.29 -17.01
N LEU A 9 -3.37 16.71 -15.87
CA LEU A 9 -3.62 17.31 -14.56
C LEU A 9 -2.56 18.33 -14.12
N LYS A 10 -1.32 18.19 -14.60
CA LYS A 10 -0.16 18.94 -14.06
C LYS A 10 0.65 19.70 -15.12
N GLY A 11 0.27 19.64 -16.39
CA GLY A 11 1.02 20.25 -17.49
C GLY A 11 2.16 19.36 -18.01
N VAL A 12 2.67 19.71 -19.19
CA VAL A 12 3.76 18.96 -19.86
C VAL A 12 5.10 19.14 -19.15
N GLU A 13 5.28 20.27 -18.45
CA GLU A 13 6.45 20.61 -17.64
C GLU A 13 6.66 19.59 -16.51
N TYR A 14 5.58 18.94 -16.05
CA TYR A 14 5.68 17.86 -15.08
C TYR A 14 6.49 16.66 -15.61
N VAL A 15 6.49 16.43 -16.93
CA VAL A 15 7.29 15.37 -17.56
C VAL A 15 8.79 15.71 -17.44
N GLU A 16 9.17 16.96 -17.70
CA GLU A 16 10.57 17.41 -17.51
C GLU A 16 11.02 17.22 -16.06
N LYS A 17 10.18 17.62 -15.11
CA LYS A 17 10.45 17.39 -13.67
C LYS A 17 10.62 15.91 -13.36
N MET A 18 9.77 15.03 -13.89
CA MET A 18 9.90 13.58 -13.71
C MET A 18 11.23 13.05 -14.24
N CYS A 19 11.66 13.49 -15.42
CA CYS A 19 12.95 13.12 -16.00
C CYS A 19 14.12 13.56 -15.11
N TYR A 20 14.10 14.82 -14.64
CA TYR A 20 15.11 15.33 -13.72
C TYR A 20 15.16 14.56 -12.40
N ASP A 21 14.02 14.37 -11.75
CA ASP A 21 13.93 13.66 -10.47
C ASP A 21 14.42 12.21 -10.59
N LEU A 22 14.10 11.54 -11.71
CA LEU A 22 14.60 10.20 -12.01
C LEU A 22 16.11 10.19 -12.16
N SER A 23 16.68 11.06 -13.00
CA SER A 23 18.14 11.16 -13.20
C SER A 23 18.88 11.44 -11.89
N LYS A 24 18.36 12.39 -11.08
CA LYS A 24 18.91 12.70 -9.77
C LYS A 24 18.88 11.49 -8.84
N ARG A 25 17.74 10.78 -8.77
CA ARG A 25 17.60 9.61 -7.90
C ARG A 25 18.49 8.44 -8.32
N LEU A 26 18.70 8.24 -9.62
CA LEU A 26 19.64 7.23 -10.11
C LEU A 26 21.07 7.53 -9.65
N ALA A 27 21.51 8.79 -9.76
CA ALA A 27 22.82 9.20 -9.28
C ALA A 27 22.96 9.03 -7.75
N GLU A 28 21.93 9.39 -6.97
CA GLU A 28 21.90 9.17 -5.51
C GLU A 28 22.03 7.69 -5.12
N LEU A 29 21.52 6.78 -5.97
CA LEU A 29 21.62 5.33 -5.79
C LEU A 29 22.88 4.73 -6.43
N GLY A 30 23.75 5.54 -7.03
CA GLY A 30 25.01 5.10 -7.64
C GLY A 30 24.89 4.53 -9.06
N TYR A 31 23.76 4.74 -9.74
CA TYR A 31 23.57 4.31 -11.13
C TYR A 31 23.96 5.40 -12.12
N SER A 32 24.65 5.02 -13.19
CA SER A 32 25.09 5.92 -14.26
C SER A 32 24.06 6.06 -15.39
N SER A 33 23.14 5.10 -15.53
CA SER A 33 22.12 5.11 -16.59
C SER A 33 20.87 4.31 -16.23
N ILE A 34 19.77 4.57 -16.95
CA ILE A 34 18.52 3.81 -16.82
C ILE A 34 18.69 2.32 -17.17
N ARG A 35 19.69 1.98 -18.00
CA ARG A 35 19.96 0.61 -18.41
C ARG A 35 20.49 -0.24 -17.27
N GLU A 36 21.27 0.35 -16.37
CA GLU A 36 21.83 -0.35 -15.21
C GLU A 36 20.76 -0.69 -14.16
N VAL A 37 19.74 0.14 -14.02
CA VAL A 37 18.63 -0.11 -13.08
C VAL A 37 17.54 -1.01 -13.68
N ASN A 38 17.55 -1.24 -14.99
CA ASN A 38 16.53 -2.06 -15.63
C ASN A 38 16.55 -3.47 -15.03
N ARG A 39 15.39 -3.91 -14.51
CA ARG A 39 15.20 -5.18 -13.79
C ARG A 39 15.95 -5.31 -12.46
N ALA A 40 16.53 -4.25 -11.91
CA ALA A 40 17.25 -4.31 -10.61
C ALA A 40 16.39 -4.85 -9.46
N ALA A 41 15.05 -4.71 -9.52
CA ALA A 41 14.13 -5.26 -8.53
C ALA A 41 13.89 -6.78 -8.68
N HIS A 42 14.11 -7.36 -9.86
CA HIS A 42 13.72 -8.74 -10.16
C HIS A 42 14.41 -9.79 -9.29
N PRO A 43 15.73 -9.72 -9.01
CA PRO A 43 16.40 -10.67 -8.11
C PRO A 43 15.92 -10.60 -6.66
N ASN A 44 15.30 -9.48 -6.27
CA ASN A 44 14.76 -9.29 -4.92
C ASN A 44 13.30 -9.77 -4.82
N PHE A 45 12.68 -10.19 -5.93
CA PHE A 45 11.34 -10.72 -5.91
C PHE A 45 11.37 -12.14 -5.32
N PRO A 46 10.53 -12.45 -4.32
CA PRO A 46 10.55 -13.77 -3.70
C PRO A 46 10.15 -14.84 -4.73
N SER A 47 10.77 -16.02 -4.63
CA SER A 47 10.44 -17.18 -5.48
C SER A 47 9.10 -17.82 -5.12
N GLU A 48 8.58 -17.52 -3.92
CA GLU A 48 7.32 -18.03 -3.42
C GLU A 48 6.43 -16.86 -2.96
N GLU A 49 5.15 -16.94 -3.29
CA GLU A 49 4.19 -15.94 -2.85
C GLU A 49 3.76 -16.19 -1.39
N HIS A 50 4.06 -15.24 -0.51
CA HIS A 50 3.50 -15.21 0.84
C HIS A 50 2.12 -14.52 0.79
N ILE A 51 1.07 -15.32 0.65
CA ILE A 51 -0.31 -14.84 0.65
C ILE A 51 -0.78 -14.72 2.09
N SER A 52 -1.18 -13.52 2.53
CA SER A 52 -1.77 -13.27 3.84
C SER A 52 -2.56 -11.98 3.86
N GLY A 53 -3.56 -11.89 4.74
CA GLY A 53 -4.25 -10.64 5.01
C GLY A 53 -3.44 -9.63 5.84
N LEU A 54 -4.06 -8.49 6.13
CA LEU A 54 -3.55 -7.51 7.08
C LEU A 54 -4.39 -7.52 8.36
N LYS A 55 -3.70 -7.57 9.50
CA LYS A 55 -4.31 -7.33 10.81
C LYS A 55 -4.19 -5.85 11.15
N PHE A 56 -5.31 -5.14 11.05
CA PHE A 56 -5.38 -3.71 11.29
C PHE A 56 -5.43 -3.39 12.79
N HIS A 57 -4.73 -2.32 13.17
CA HIS A 57 -4.76 -1.74 14.51
C HIS A 57 -5.19 -0.28 14.41
N PHE A 58 -6.07 0.13 15.31
CA PHE A 58 -6.59 1.49 15.38
C PHE A 58 -6.40 2.06 16.79
N THR A 59 -5.78 3.23 16.87
CA THR A 59 -5.64 4.00 18.11
C THR A 59 -6.66 5.13 18.12
N ALA A 60 -7.74 4.91 18.87
CA ALA A 60 -8.80 5.89 19.04
C ALA A 60 -8.31 7.17 19.76
N PHE A 61 -9.14 8.21 19.68
CA PHE A 61 -9.02 9.38 20.52
C PHE A 61 -9.68 9.13 21.87
N LYS A 62 -9.03 9.54 22.96
CA LYS A 62 -9.55 9.52 24.32
C LYS A 62 -9.38 10.91 24.95
N GLU A 63 -10.48 11.43 25.48
CA GLU A 63 -10.54 12.76 26.08
C GLU A 63 -9.72 12.87 27.37
N ASP A 64 -9.61 11.75 28.11
CA ASP A 64 -8.84 11.58 29.35
C ASP A 64 -7.32 11.85 29.23
N GLY A 65 -6.83 12.13 28.01
CA GLY A 65 -5.43 12.44 27.75
C GLY A 65 -4.54 11.22 27.53
N THR A 66 -5.06 10.00 27.67
CA THR A 66 -4.25 8.78 27.60
C THR A 66 -3.82 8.43 26.18
N THR A 67 -4.68 8.67 25.17
CA THR A 67 -4.36 8.45 23.75
C THR A 67 -5.10 9.42 22.84
N LYS A 68 -4.40 10.27 22.07
CA LYS A 68 -5.02 11.26 21.16
C LYS A 68 -4.46 11.17 19.73
N LYS A 69 -4.57 9.99 19.10
CA LYS A 69 -4.09 9.80 17.72
C LYS A 69 -5.15 10.10 16.67
N CYS A 70 -6.30 9.45 16.69
CA CYS A 70 -7.36 9.76 15.72
C CYS A 70 -7.89 11.19 15.94
N VAL A 71 -8.20 11.91 14.86
CA VAL A 71 -8.74 13.28 14.90
C VAL A 71 -10.09 13.41 14.19
N GLY A 72 -10.74 12.29 13.86
CA GLY A 72 -12.08 12.31 13.27
C GLY A 72 -12.17 12.81 11.82
N CYS A 73 -11.04 12.97 11.10
CA CYS A 73 -11.02 13.58 9.76
C CYS A 73 -11.66 12.75 8.63
N LYS A 74 -12.03 11.48 8.89
CA LYS A 74 -12.71 10.56 7.94
C LYS A 74 -11.99 10.28 6.60
N LYS A 75 -10.72 10.67 6.44
CA LYS A 75 -9.95 10.34 5.22
C LYS A 75 -9.88 8.85 4.95
N CYS A 76 -9.69 8.02 5.99
CA CYS A 76 -9.64 6.56 5.88
C CYS A 76 -10.95 5.93 5.36
N GLU A 77 -12.11 6.52 5.67
CA GLU A 77 -13.42 6.13 5.13
C GLU A 77 -13.56 6.62 3.69
N THR A 78 -13.23 7.88 3.42
CA THR A 78 -13.40 8.52 2.11
C THR A 78 -12.59 7.85 0.99
N VAL A 79 -11.37 7.38 1.28
CA VAL A 79 -10.51 6.76 0.25
C VAL A 79 -10.80 5.28 0.03
N CYS A 80 -11.67 4.66 0.84
CA CYS A 80 -11.96 3.25 0.72
C CYS A 80 -12.92 3.00 -0.45
N CYS A 81 -12.41 2.61 -1.61
CA CYS A 81 -13.23 2.31 -2.79
C CYS A 81 -14.16 1.09 -2.66
N TYR A 82 -14.15 0.42 -1.50
CA TYR A 82 -14.97 -0.77 -1.20
C TYR A 82 -15.98 -0.53 -0.09
N ASP A 83 -16.06 0.69 0.45
CA ASP A 83 -16.91 1.05 1.61
C ASP A 83 -16.71 0.10 2.81
N ALA A 84 -15.49 -0.43 2.96
CA ALA A 84 -15.17 -1.44 3.96
C ALA A 84 -14.88 -0.84 5.35
N ARG A 85 -14.86 0.49 5.52
CA ARG A 85 -14.55 1.14 6.79
C ARG A 85 -15.58 2.20 7.14
N LYS A 86 -15.90 2.28 8.44
CA LYS A 86 -16.78 3.32 8.98
C LYS A 86 -16.18 3.94 10.24
N LEU A 87 -16.05 5.27 10.28
CA LEU A 87 -15.59 6.00 11.45
C LEU A 87 -16.77 6.64 12.19
N THR A 88 -17.19 6.00 13.28
CA THR A 88 -18.15 6.52 14.26
C THR A 88 -17.35 7.08 15.45
N PHE A 89 -16.77 8.27 15.25
CA PHE A 89 -15.76 8.81 16.17
C PHE A 89 -16.18 8.78 17.64
N PRO A 90 -15.30 8.32 18.56
CA PRO A 90 -13.89 7.97 18.35
C PRO A 90 -13.65 6.54 17.85
N GLU A 91 -14.70 5.74 17.65
CA GLU A 91 -14.63 4.33 17.25
C GLU A 91 -14.57 4.16 15.73
N MET A 92 -13.98 3.06 15.28
CA MET A 92 -13.89 2.73 13.87
C MET A 92 -14.08 1.24 13.66
N THR A 93 -14.87 0.87 12.66
CA THR A 93 -15.10 -0.52 12.26
C THR A 93 -14.55 -0.79 10.87
N VAL A 94 -14.21 -2.04 10.62
CA VAL A 94 -13.82 -2.55 9.30
C VAL A 94 -14.60 -3.82 9.00
N ASP A 95 -15.25 -3.83 7.83
CA ASP A 95 -15.89 -5.00 7.25
C ASP A 95 -14.82 -5.77 6.46
N MET A 96 -14.38 -6.90 7.02
CA MET A 96 -13.32 -7.70 6.43
C MET A 96 -13.77 -8.49 5.18
N ASP A 97 -15.08 -8.65 4.95
CA ASP A 97 -15.59 -9.30 3.75
C ASP A 97 -15.50 -8.36 2.53
N LYS A 98 -15.58 -7.05 2.77
CA LYS A 98 -15.38 -6.01 1.73
C LYS A 98 -13.93 -5.56 1.59
N CYS A 99 -13.15 -5.64 2.67
CA CYS A 99 -11.78 -5.15 2.71
C CYS A 99 -10.86 -5.97 1.80
N ARG A 100 -10.11 -5.29 0.91
CA ARG A 100 -9.08 -5.92 0.04
C ARG A 100 -7.65 -5.76 0.55
N CYS A 101 -7.48 -5.37 1.81
CA CYS A 101 -6.17 -5.23 2.46
C CYS A 101 -5.16 -4.35 1.69
N CYS A 102 -5.63 -3.37 0.91
CA CYS A 102 -4.76 -2.53 0.07
C CYS A 102 -3.87 -1.52 0.82
N GLY A 103 -4.12 -1.30 2.12
CA GLY A 103 -3.32 -0.40 2.95
C GLY A 103 -3.56 1.10 2.76
N LEU A 104 -4.31 1.55 1.74
CA LEU A 104 -4.48 2.98 1.43
C LEU A 104 -5.02 3.81 2.62
N CYS A 105 -5.89 3.23 3.46
CA CYS A 105 -6.38 3.89 4.67
C CYS A 105 -5.28 4.21 5.69
N LEU A 106 -4.19 3.44 5.71
CA LEU A 106 -3.01 3.66 6.55
C LEU A 106 -2.24 4.86 6.02
N ASP A 107 -1.94 4.85 4.72
CA ASP A 107 -1.12 5.87 4.05
C ASP A 107 -1.73 7.27 4.14
N VAL A 108 -3.06 7.38 4.06
CA VAL A 108 -3.73 8.69 4.12
C VAL A 108 -3.98 9.21 5.53
N CYS A 109 -3.72 8.41 6.57
CA CYS A 109 -3.99 8.78 7.95
C CYS A 109 -2.91 9.76 8.46
N PRO A 110 -3.22 11.06 8.64
CA PRO A 110 -2.20 12.07 8.90
C PRO A 110 -1.54 11.95 10.27
N THR A 111 -2.17 11.23 11.19
CA THR A 111 -1.70 11.08 12.58
C THR A 111 -1.11 9.71 12.87
N GLY A 112 -1.11 8.79 11.89
CA GLY A 112 -0.70 7.40 12.12
C GLY A 112 -1.54 6.71 13.20
N ALA A 113 -2.83 7.07 13.31
CA ALA A 113 -3.80 6.39 14.18
C ALA A 113 -4.15 4.98 13.69
N LEU A 114 -3.77 4.67 12.45
CA LEU A 114 -4.01 3.41 11.78
C LEU A 114 -2.67 2.76 11.44
N THR A 115 -2.50 1.51 11.86
CA THR A 115 -1.35 0.68 11.50
C THR A 115 -1.82 -0.73 11.13
N ALA A 116 -0.93 -1.54 10.56
CA ALA A 116 -1.22 -2.93 10.28
C ALA A 116 0.02 -3.79 10.40
N GLU A 117 -0.19 -5.07 10.69
CA GLU A 117 0.81 -6.13 10.60
C GLU A 117 0.31 -7.23 9.66
N LEU A 118 1.22 -8.04 9.13
CA LEU A 118 0.83 -9.23 8.39
C LEU A 118 0.06 -10.17 9.32
N ALA A 119 -1.13 -10.58 8.89
CA ALA A 119 -1.87 -11.60 9.61
C ALA A 119 -1.16 -12.96 9.45
N PRO A 120 -1.24 -13.85 10.45
CA PRO A 120 -0.82 -15.24 10.28
C PRO A 120 -1.54 -15.89 9.09
N GLN A 121 -0.83 -16.71 8.31
CA GLN A 121 -1.43 -17.42 7.19
C GLN A 121 -2.46 -18.44 7.70
N THR A 122 -3.67 -18.39 7.13
CA THR A 122 -4.70 -19.40 7.36
C THR A 122 -4.49 -20.60 6.45
N GLU A 123 -5.21 -21.70 6.71
CA GLU A 123 -5.20 -22.88 5.82
C GLU A 123 -5.59 -22.52 4.38
N LYS A 124 -6.52 -21.57 4.21
CA LYS A 124 -6.94 -21.06 2.89
C LYS A 124 -5.81 -20.31 2.20
N ASP A 125 -5.06 -19.49 2.94
CA ASP A 125 -3.92 -18.75 2.41
C ASP A 125 -2.80 -19.68 1.93
N LEU A 126 -2.49 -20.72 2.73
CA LEU A 126 -1.51 -21.74 2.37
C LEU A 126 -1.94 -22.51 1.11
N ALA A 127 -3.21 -22.89 1.01
CA ALA A 127 -3.74 -23.57 -0.17
C ALA A 127 -3.67 -22.69 -1.44
N LEU A 128 -3.91 -21.38 -1.32
CA LEU A 128 -3.76 -20.44 -2.44
C LEU A 128 -2.28 -20.28 -2.83
N ALA A 129 -1.38 -20.19 -1.85
CA ALA A 129 0.06 -20.09 -2.11
C ALA A 129 0.56 -21.35 -2.83
N GLN A 130 0.09 -22.54 -2.44
CA GLN A 130 0.42 -23.79 -3.13
C GLN A 130 -0.07 -23.79 -4.57
N LYS A 131 -1.32 -23.37 -4.83
CA LYS A 131 -1.84 -23.26 -6.21
C LYS A 131 -1.01 -22.32 -7.08
N SER A 132 -0.50 -21.23 -6.50
CA SER A 132 0.40 -20.31 -7.20
C SER A 132 1.71 -21.01 -7.59
N LYS A 133 2.32 -21.77 -6.66
CA LYS A 133 3.51 -22.59 -6.94
C LYS A 133 3.25 -23.61 -8.07
N ASP A 134 2.15 -24.36 -7.96
CA ASP A 134 1.77 -25.38 -8.95
C ASP A 134 1.59 -24.76 -10.35
N PHE A 135 1.02 -23.55 -10.44
CA PHE A 135 0.90 -22.82 -11.70
C PHE A 135 2.27 -22.47 -12.31
N TYR A 136 3.20 -21.95 -11.50
CA TYR A 136 4.55 -21.62 -11.99
C TYR A 136 5.35 -22.86 -12.41
N GLU A 137 5.12 -24.01 -11.78
CA GLU A 137 5.73 -25.28 -12.20
C GLU A 137 5.16 -25.78 -13.52
N LEU A 138 3.86 -25.60 -13.77
CA LEU A 138 3.20 -26.01 -15.01
C LEU A 138 3.65 -25.19 -16.24
N VAL A 139 3.94 -23.90 -16.06
CA VAL A 139 4.28 -22.98 -17.18
C VAL A 139 5.79 -22.86 -17.44
N LYS A 140 6.62 -23.52 -16.64
CA LYS A 140 8.07 -23.65 -16.89
C LYS A 140 8.35 -24.74 -17.92
#